data_AF-X6FSQ9-F1
#
_entry.id   AF-X6FSQ9-F1
#
_cell.length_a   1.000
_cell.length_b   1.000
_cell.length_c   1.000
_cell.angle_alpha   90.00
_cell.angle_beta   90.00
_cell.angle_gamma   90.00
#
_symmetry.space_group_name_H-M   'P 1'
#
loop_
_entity.id
_entity.type
_entity.pdbx_description
1 polymer ?
#
loop_
_entity_poly.entity_id
_entity_poly.type
_entity_poly.pdbx_seq_one_letter_code
_entity_poly.pdbx_strand_id
1 'polypeptide(L)'
;MDGLIKGFPPYGFSIVVKFGGSIMRDLAVCKLALAELERLAGDGHRILLVPGGGIPDKAIETIDAAEPLDSFTAHHACALAQDQTGYLLADTAFSSKLVPSASLGECRNLARVGKIPVLLPSRLLFAADPVEWSWDVTSDAVAAWVAWLTGAPRLVILTDVDGVYRGGATEDPAALIEQIAAQDLLLLGHTSIDACAVQFMAQKRLPGVVINARHSSRLSDWLEGRRVKATNITVGSSKAYIGTEDLGGGGMMPSAALVVYGPEVARSGITCLLDDFIRRRTGLELAERFFSIHSRRSIDAFYSLTHSTGGNHWPLVLDLFDMRPVCATIWSGPNALHLSQGLKGNTQPAHAISGTVRSLFFCDNPVTNLLHVSDSPEVMQAELTILRRQFFGNEVAAWNSLDTGHIVHSSFQTLLNVLCDRESVQMPDNGGDGSAFAHARSSYGKALLLASKRGLTTAVDRYLHGDRAGLEGVVQHASVRSSWDRLVLEAGLFSMPLWHCLLKRTVDAVEPESDSDDYRIDLGEHI
;
A
#
# COMPACT_ATOMS: atom_id res chain seq x y z
N MET A 1 -14.01 22.02 14.02
CA MET A 1 -13.40 23.28 13.56
C MET A 1 -12.70 22.94 12.26
N ASP A 2 -13.40 23.08 11.15
CA ASP A 2 -12.87 22.69 9.84
C ASP A 2 -11.98 23.80 9.30
N GLY A 3 -10.67 23.64 9.51
CA GLY A 3 -9.67 24.43 8.81
C GLY A 3 -9.70 24.05 7.34
N LEU A 4 -10.40 24.82 6.52
CA LEU A 4 -10.29 24.73 5.07
C LEU A 4 -8.83 25.00 4.68
N ILE A 5 -8.08 23.95 4.35
CA ILE A 5 -6.71 24.06 3.89
C ILE A 5 -6.74 24.58 2.46
N LYS A 6 -6.16 25.75 2.23
CA LYS A 6 -6.07 26.37 0.90
C LYS A 6 -5.45 25.37 -0.10
N GLY A 7 -6.19 25.05 -1.16
CA GLY A 7 -5.78 24.09 -2.19
C GLY A 7 -6.27 22.64 -2.00
N PHE A 8 -6.84 22.29 -0.85
CA PHE A 8 -7.42 20.96 -0.58
C PHE A 8 -8.93 21.08 -0.35
N PRO A 9 -9.75 21.02 -1.41
CA PRO A 9 -11.19 21.10 -1.25
C PRO A 9 -11.71 19.83 -0.55
N PRO A 10 -12.55 19.96 0.49
CA PRO A 10 -13.17 18.81 1.13
C PRO A 10 -14.02 18.04 0.12
N TYR A 11 -14.14 16.73 0.30
CA TYR A 11 -15.07 15.90 -0.48
C TYR A 11 -16.50 16.35 -0.28
N GLY A 12 -16.85 16.72 0.95
CA GLY A 12 -18.10 17.40 1.27
C GLY A 12 -19.33 16.50 1.31
N PHE A 13 -19.19 15.18 1.23
CA PHE A 13 -20.34 14.29 1.40
C PHE A 13 -20.97 14.51 2.78
N SER A 14 -22.29 14.67 2.82
CA SER A 14 -23.03 14.77 4.07
C SER A 14 -23.35 13.40 4.66
N ILE A 15 -23.32 12.34 3.84
CA ILE A 15 -23.61 10.95 4.19
C ILE A 15 -22.86 10.02 3.22
N VAL A 16 -22.30 8.93 3.74
CA VAL A 16 -21.95 7.74 2.96
C VAL A 16 -23.00 6.67 3.19
N VAL A 17 -23.52 6.08 2.11
CA VAL A 17 -24.52 5.02 2.16
C VAL A 17 -23.91 3.75 1.60
N LYS A 18 -23.74 2.74 2.46
CA LYS A 18 -23.52 1.37 2.00
C LYS A 18 -24.84 0.82 1.50
N PHE A 19 -24.89 0.40 0.25
CA PHE A 19 -26.06 -0.23 -0.35
C PHE A 19 -25.91 -1.75 -0.32
N GLY A 20 -26.63 -2.42 0.57
CA GLY A 20 -26.55 -3.88 0.75
C GLY A 20 -26.88 -4.66 -0.52
N GLY A 21 -26.01 -5.62 -0.87
CA GLY A 21 -26.20 -6.44 -2.07
C GLY A 21 -27.46 -7.31 -2.04
N SER A 22 -27.94 -7.70 -0.85
CA SER A 22 -29.19 -8.46 -0.65
C SER A 22 -30.43 -7.71 -1.18
N ILE A 23 -30.39 -6.38 -1.18
CA ILE A 23 -31.48 -5.51 -1.66
C ILE A 23 -31.80 -5.78 -3.14
N MET A 24 -30.78 -6.13 -3.95
CA MET A 24 -30.97 -6.40 -5.37
C MET A 24 -31.78 -7.66 -5.68
N ARG A 25 -32.03 -8.54 -4.69
CA ARG A 25 -32.91 -9.71 -4.86
C ARG A 25 -34.36 -9.30 -5.09
N ASP A 26 -34.75 -8.12 -4.59
CA ASP A 26 -36.06 -7.53 -4.76
C ASP A 26 -35.93 -6.20 -5.52
N LEU A 27 -36.05 -6.27 -6.84
CA LEU A 27 -35.84 -5.11 -7.72
C LEU A 27 -36.81 -3.96 -7.43
N ALA A 28 -38.00 -4.24 -6.89
CA ALA A 28 -38.95 -3.20 -6.52
C ALA A 28 -38.46 -2.43 -5.28
N VAL A 29 -37.99 -3.14 -4.25
CA VAL A 29 -37.36 -2.53 -3.07
C VAL A 29 -36.10 -1.77 -3.46
N CYS A 30 -35.26 -2.35 -4.33
CA CYS A 30 -34.06 -1.69 -4.85
C CYS A 30 -34.40 -0.34 -5.49
N LYS A 31 -35.40 -0.29 -6.38
CA LYS A 31 -35.83 0.95 -7.03
C LYS A 31 -36.40 1.97 -6.05
N LEU A 32 -37.19 1.54 -5.05
CA LEU A 32 -37.72 2.43 -4.01
C LEU A 32 -36.61 3.03 -3.14
N ALA A 33 -35.60 2.24 -2.78
CA ALA A 33 -34.44 2.69 -2.03
C ALA A 33 -33.61 3.71 -2.82
N LEU A 34 -33.34 3.45 -4.10
CA LEU A 34 -32.63 4.38 -4.98
C LEU A 34 -33.40 5.69 -5.19
N ALA A 35 -34.72 5.60 -5.42
CA ALA A 35 -35.57 6.78 -5.56
C ALA A 35 -35.53 7.68 -4.32
N GLU A 36 -35.47 7.11 -3.12
CA GLU A 36 -35.33 7.91 -1.89
C GLU A 36 -33.97 8.59 -1.79
N LEU A 37 -32.89 7.94 -2.23
CA LEU A 37 -31.58 8.60 -2.33
C LEU A 37 -31.61 9.76 -3.34
N GLU A 38 -32.27 9.58 -4.49
CA GLU A 38 -32.45 10.64 -5.49
C GLU A 38 -33.24 11.84 -4.95
N ARG A 39 -34.25 11.57 -4.11
CA ARG A 39 -35.05 12.58 -3.42
C ARG A 39 -34.19 13.35 -2.42
N LEU A 40 -33.45 12.65 -1.55
CA LEU A 40 -32.53 13.26 -0.59
C LEU A 40 -31.43 14.09 -1.26
N ALA A 41 -30.90 13.63 -2.39
CA ALA A 41 -29.97 14.44 -3.18
C ALA A 41 -30.63 15.71 -3.75
N GLY A 42 -31.92 15.63 -4.12
CA GLY A 42 -32.74 16.79 -4.48
C GLY A 42 -32.95 17.78 -3.33
N ASP A 43 -33.04 17.28 -2.09
CA ASP A 43 -33.14 18.08 -0.87
C ASP A 43 -31.79 18.68 -0.42
N GLY A 44 -30.71 18.48 -1.20
CA GLY A 44 -29.40 19.08 -0.96
C GLY A 44 -28.41 18.19 -0.21
N HIS A 45 -28.76 16.93 0.07
CA HIS A 45 -27.79 15.98 0.63
C HIS A 45 -26.73 15.60 -0.42
N ARG A 46 -25.45 15.66 -0.05
CA ARG A 46 -24.35 15.18 -0.88
C ARG A 46 -24.03 13.74 -0.49
N ILE A 47 -24.59 12.80 -1.23
CA ILE A 47 -24.54 11.37 -0.92
C ILE A 47 -23.40 10.71 -1.71
N LEU A 48 -22.63 9.85 -1.07
CA LEU A 48 -21.74 8.89 -1.73
C LEU A 48 -22.24 7.48 -1.48
N LEU A 49 -22.51 6.73 -2.54
CA LEU A 49 -22.97 5.35 -2.46
C LEU A 49 -21.78 4.38 -2.55
N VAL A 50 -21.69 3.42 -1.64
CA VAL A 50 -20.75 2.29 -1.70
C VAL A 50 -21.57 1.02 -1.92
N PRO A 51 -21.46 0.34 -3.08
CA PRO A 51 -22.21 -0.87 -3.36
C PRO A 51 -21.67 -2.05 -2.55
N GLY A 52 -22.56 -2.94 -2.07
CA GLY A 52 -22.19 -4.32 -1.73
C GLY A 52 -21.97 -5.17 -2.98
N GLY A 53 -21.51 -6.41 -2.84
CA GLY A 53 -21.16 -7.23 -4.01
C GLY A 53 -22.34 -7.87 -4.75
N GLY A 54 -23.55 -7.80 -4.21
CA GLY A 54 -24.79 -8.12 -4.94
C GLY A 54 -24.91 -9.57 -5.41
N ILE A 55 -25.57 -9.77 -6.56
CA ILE A 55 -25.69 -11.08 -7.23
C ILE A 55 -24.32 -11.64 -7.64
N PRO A 56 -23.36 -10.83 -8.15
CA PRO A 56 -22.02 -11.32 -8.48
C PRO A 56 -21.25 -11.90 -7.29
N ASP A 57 -21.31 -11.28 -6.09
CA ASP A 57 -20.69 -11.84 -4.87
C ASP A 57 -21.22 -13.24 -4.57
N LYS A 58 -22.53 -13.47 -4.73
CA LYS A 58 -23.13 -14.78 -4.46
C LYS A 58 -22.64 -15.86 -5.41
N ALA A 59 -22.28 -15.52 -6.64
CA ALA A 59 -21.63 -16.47 -7.54
C ALA A 59 -20.22 -16.84 -7.04
N ILE A 60 -19.46 -15.87 -6.53
CA ILE A 60 -18.13 -16.10 -5.95
C ILE A 60 -18.24 -16.96 -4.69
N GLU A 61 -19.13 -16.61 -3.76
CA GLU A 61 -19.40 -17.40 -2.55
C GLU A 61 -19.83 -18.84 -2.88
N THR A 62 -20.61 -19.04 -3.94
CA THR A 62 -21.02 -20.38 -4.38
C THR A 62 -19.84 -21.21 -4.88
N ILE A 63 -18.90 -20.58 -5.60
CA ILE A 63 -17.67 -21.24 -6.06
C ILE A 63 -16.77 -21.55 -4.87
N ASP A 64 -16.53 -20.58 -3.98
CA ASP A 64 -15.68 -20.73 -2.79
C ASP A 64 -16.19 -21.82 -1.83
N ALA A 65 -17.52 -21.91 -1.67
CA ALA A 65 -18.13 -22.97 -0.87
C ALA A 65 -17.97 -24.37 -1.50
N ALA A 66 -17.87 -24.46 -2.82
CA ALA A 66 -17.66 -25.72 -3.52
C ALA A 66 -16.17 -26.10 -3.60
N GLU A 67 -15.31 -25.12 -3.86
CA GLU A 67 -13.86 -25.22 -4.01
C GLU A 67 -13.22 -24.00 -3.34
N PRO A 68 -12.69 -24.13 -2.10
CA PRO A 68 -12.16 -23.01 -1.33
C PRO A 68 -11.07 -22.26 -2.08
N LEU A 69 -11.33 -20.98 -2.35
CA LEU A 69 -10.40 -20.08 -2.99
C LEU A 69 -9.44 -19.52 -1.95
N ASP A 70 -8.25 -19.11 -2.40
CA ASP A 70 -7.35 -18.34 -1.54
C ASP A 70 -8.02 -17.02 -1.15
N SER A 71 -7.87 -16.61 0.12
CA SER A 71 -8.52 -15.41 0.66
C SER A 71 -8.24 -14.15 -0.17
N PHE A 72 -7.01 -14.01 -0.69
CA PHE A 72 -6.68 -12.91 -1.58
C PHE A 72 -7.53 -12.94 -2.84
N THR A 73 -7.65 -14.11 -3.47
CA THR A 73 -8.41 -14.31 -4.71
C THR A 73 -9.90 -14.04 -4.50
N ALA A 74 -10.48 -14.62 -3.45
CA ALA A 74 -11.89 -14.45 -3.13
C ALA A 74 -12.22 -12.98 -2.86
N HIS A 75 -11.47 -12.31 -1.97
CA HIS A 75 -11.75 -10.93 -1.61
C HIS A 75 -11.46 -9.95 -2.78
N HIS A 76 -10.42 -10.19 -3.59
CA HIS A 76 -10.22 -9.41 -4.83
C HIS A 76 -11.40 -9.56 -5.80
N ALA A 77 -11.91 -10.78 -5.98
CA ALA A 77 -13.08 -11.02 -6.82
C ALA A 77 -14.32 -10.30 -6.26
N CYS A 78 -14.54 -10.33 -4.94
CA CYS A 78 -15.64 -9.62 -4.28
C CYS A 78 -15.53 -8.09 -4.40
N ALA A 79 -14.31 -7.54 -4.40
CA ALA A 79 -14.08 -6.12 -4.69
C ALA A 79 -14.50 -5.75 -6.13
N LEU A 80 -14.23 -6.60 -7.11
CA LEU A 80 -14.71 -6.43 -8.50
C LEU A 80 -16.22 -6.65 -8.63
N ALA A 81 -16.82 -7.54 -7.84
CA ALA A 81 -18.26 -7.75 -7.78
C ALA A 81 -19.01 -6.50 -7.28
N GLN A 82 -18.42 -5.76 -6.33
CA GLN A 82 -18.94 -4.45 -5.90
C GLN A 82 -18.95 -3.44 -7.06
N ASP A 83 -17.91 -3.40 -7.90
CA ASP A 83 -17.90 -2.54 -9.09
C ASP A 83 -19.01 -2.91 -10.08
N GLN A 84 -19.18 -4.21 -10.35
CA GLN A 84 -20.26 -4.70 -11.22
C GLN A 84 -21.63 -4.29 -10.67
N THR A 85 -21.85 -4.45 -9.37
CA THR A 85 -23.06 -3.99 -8.69
C THR A 85 -23.24 -2.49 -8.80
N GLY A 86 -22.16 -1.71 -8.66
CA GLY A 86 -22.18 -0.26 -8.81
C GLY A 86 -22.65 0.19 -10.21
N TYR A 87 -22.18 -0.49 -11.27
CA TYR A 87 -22.68 -0.25 -12.63
C TYR A 87 -24.16 -0.62 -12.79
N LEU A 88 -24.61 -1.74 -12.22
CA LEU A 88 -26.02 -2.15 -12.29
C LEU A 88 -26.95 -1.14 -11.61
N LEU A 89 -26.58 -0.63 -10.42
CA LEU A 89 -27.37 0.36 -9.69
C LEU A 89 -27.43 1.71 -10.42
N ALA A 90 -26.40 2.05 -11.18
CA ALA A 90 -26.32 3.31 -11.92
C ALA A 90 -26.94 3.25 -13.33
N ASP A 91 -27.40 2.09 -13.78
CA ASP A 91 -28.09 1.96 -15.06
C ASP A 91 -29.42 2.74 -15.05
N THR A 92 -29.79 3.26 -16.22
CA THR A 92 -31.02 4.04 -16.40
C THR A 92 -32.30 3.28 -16.07
N ALA A 93 -32.27 1.94 -16.05
CA ALA A 93 -33.38 1.10 -15.60
C ALA A 93 -33.63 1.18 -14.08
N PHE A 94 -32.64 1.65 -13.31
CA PHE A 94 -32.68 1.75 -11.85
C PHE A 94 -32.63 3.20 -11.35
N SER A 95 -31.85 4.07 -11.99
CA SER A 95 -31.63 5.43 -11.52
C SER A 95 -31.37 6.42 -12.67
N SER A 96 -31.80 7.67 -12.46
CA SER A 96 -31.53 8.81 -13.35
C SER A 96 -30.39 9.71 -12.84
N LYS A 97 -30.00 9.58 -11.57
CA LYS A 97 -29.01 10.43 -10.91
C LYS A 97 -27.74 9.71 -10.45
N LEU A 98 -27.74 8.39 -10.34
CA LEU A 98 -26.55 7.63 -9.98
C LEU A 98 -25.54 7.67 -11.12
N VAL A 99 -24.26 7.82 -10.78
CA VAL A 99 -23.16 7.81 -11.75
C VAL A 99 -22.00 7.02 -11.16
N PRO A 100 -21.52 5.96 -11.83
CA PRO A 100 -20.41 5.16 -11.33
C PRO A 100 -19.10 5.95 -11.47
N SER A 101 -18.23 5.87 -10.47
CA SER A 101 -16.95 6.56 -10.44
C SER A 101 -15.92 5.75 -9.66
N ALA A 102 -14.72 5.59 -10.24
CA ALA A 102 -13.60 4.90 -9.63
C ALA A 102 -12.64 5.83 -8.85
N SER A 103 -12.99 7.12 -8.69
CA SER A 103 -12.18 8.07 -7.93
C SER A 103 -13.01 8.98 -7.02
N LEU A 104 -12.53 9.21 -5.79
CA LEU A 104 -13.21 10.09 -4.84
C LEU A 104 -13.23 11.56 -5.30
N GLY A 105 -12.23 11.98 -6.08
CA GLY A 105 -12.16 13.33 -6.65
C GLY A 105 -13.27 13.60 -7.67
N GLU A 106 -13.57 12.62 -8.53
CA GLU A 106 -14.70 12.66 -9.44
C GLU A 106 -16.03 12.53 -8.69
N CYS A 107 -16.12 11.64 -7.69
CA CYS A 107 -17.31 11.54 -6.84
C CYS A 107 -17.69 12.89 -6.22
N ARG A 108 -16.71 13.65 -5.72
CA ARG A 108 -16.92 15.00 -5.20
C ARG A 108 -17.51 15.94 -6.26
N ASN A 109 -17.00 15.89 -7.48
CA ASN A 109 -17.47 16.76 -8.56
C ASN A 109 -18.90 16.40 -8.98
N LEU A 110 -19.23 15.12 -9.06
CA LEU A 110 -20.58 14.61 -9.34
C LEU A 110 -21.59 15.07 -8.27
N ALA A 111 -21.24 14.94 -6.99
CA ALA A 111 -22.10 15.39 -5.90
C ALA A 111 -22.33 16.92 -5.91
N ARG A 112 -21.39 17.71 -6.43
CA ARG A 112 -21.57 19.17 -6.58
C ARG A 112 -22.58 19.55 -7.65
N VAL A 113 -22.78 18.71 -8.65
CA VAL A 113 -23.73 18.94 -9.75
C VAL A 113 -25.05 18.18 -9.54
N GLY A 114 -25.34 17.74 -8.31
CA GLY A 114 -26.60 17.11 -7.93
C GLY A 114 -26.74 15.64 -8.37
N LYS A 115 -25.65 14.99 -8.80
CA LYS A 115 -25.60 13.54 -9.06
C LYS A 115 -25.23 12.78 -7.80
N ILE A 116 -25.57 11.49 -7.75
CA ILE A 116 -25.19 10.58 -6.66
C ILE A 116 -24.05 9.71 -7.17
N PRO A 117 -22.79 9.99 -6.80
CA PRO A 117 -21.69 9.10 -7.15
C PRO A 117 -21.86 7.73 -6.52
N VAL A 118 -21.68 6.69 -7.33
CA VAL A 118 -21.51 5.30 -6.90
C VAL A 118 -20.04 4.98 -6.98
N LEU A 119 -19.40 4.79 -5.83
CA LEU A 119 -17.99 4.41 -5.79
C LEU A 119 -17.85 3.01 -6.38
N LEU A 120 -16.94 2.85 -7.35
CA LEU A 120 -16.41 1.57 -7.79
C LEU A 120 -15.16 1.29 -6.93
N PRO A 121 -15.30 0.55 -5.81
CA PRO A 121 -14.25 0.50 -4.80
C PRO A 121 -13.02 -0.27 -5.25
N SER A 122 -13.11 -1.16 -6.24
CA SER A 122 -12.00 -2.09 -6.57
C SER A 122 -10.69 -1.35 -6.84
N ARG A 123 -10.71 -0.32 -7.69
CA ARG A 123 -9.52 0.47 -8.03
C ARG A 123 -8.92 1.17 -6.81
N LEU A 124 -9.78 1.69 -5.94
CA LEU A 124 -9.35 2.37 -4.73
C LEU A 124 -8.75 1.37 -3.73
N LEU A 125 -9.37 0.20 -3.56
CA LEU A 125 -8.91 -0.87 -2.68
C LEU A 125 -7.59 -1.47 -3.18
N PHE A 126 -7.47 -1.78 -4.48
CA PHE A 126 -6.24 -2.34 -5.06
C PHE A 126 -5.08 -1.36 -5.07
N ALA A 127 -5.37 -0.05 -5.17
CA ALA A 127 -4.33 0.97 -5.17
C ALA A 127 -3.90 1.36 -3.76
N ALA A 128 -4.84 1.47 -2.81
CA ALA A 128 -4.55 1.89 -1.44
C ALA A 128 -4.20 0.72 -0.51
N ASP A 129 -4.49 -0.51 -0.93
CA ASP A 129 -4.36 -1.77 -0.16
C ASP A 129 -4.73 -1.61 1.33
N PRO A 130 -5.92 -1.05 1.65
CA PRO A 130 -6.22 -0.60 3.02
C PRO A 130 -6.83 -1.71 3.88
N VAL A 131 -6.98 -2.92 3.34
CA VAL A 131 -7.70 -4.03 3.93
C VAL A 131 -6.80 -5.27 3.97
N GLU A 132 -6.93 -6.07 5.03
CA GLU A 132 -6.49 -7.45 4.96
C GLU A 132 -7.42 -8.18 3.97
N TRP A 133 -6.85 -8.88 2.98
CA TRP A 133 -7.65 -9.59 1.98
C TRP A 133 -8.27 -10.86 2.57
N SER A 134 -9.23 -10.69 3.48
CA SER A 134 -9.93 -11.75 4.21
C SER A 134 -11.44 -11.58 4.14
N TRP A 135 -12.17 -12.64 4.51
CA TRP A 135 -13.63 -12.64 4.61
C TRP A 135 -14.18 -11.79 5.77
N ASP A 136 -13.33 -11.38 6.71
CA ASP A 136 -13.73 -10.56 7.85
C ASP A 136 -13.99 -9.10 7.46
N VAL A 137 -13.42 -8.66 6.33
CA VAL A 137 -13.61 -7.33 5.78
C VAL A 137 -14.63 -7.40 4.65
N THR A 138 -15.80 -6.78 4.86
CA THR A 138 -16.85 -6.76 3.85
C THR A 138 -17.09 -5.35 3.30
N SER A 139 -18.06 -5.23 2.40
CA SER A 139 -18.56 -3.93 1.92
C SER A 139 -18.97 -2.95 3.03
N ASP A 140 -19.34 -3.41 4.24
CA ASP A 140 -19.64 -2.51 5.36
C ASP A 140 -18.35 -1.84 5.88
N ALA A 141 -17.28 -2.62 6.07
CA ALA A 141 -15.97 -2.10 6.45
C ALA A 141 -15.40 -1.15 5.38
N VAL A 142 -15.54 -1.50 4.10
CA VAL A 142 -15.16 -0.62 2.98
C VAL A 142 -15.93 0.70 3.05
N ALA A 143 -17.24 0.67 3.31
CA ALA A 143 -18.03 1.89 3.42
C ALA A 143 -17.67 2.73 4.65
N ALA A 144 -17.37 2.10 5.80
CA ALA A 144 -16.89 2.80 6.99
C ALA A 144 -15.53 3.47 6.75
N TRP A 145 -14.61 2.77 6.09
CA TRP A 145 -13.32 3.31 5.67
C TRP A 145 -13.48 4.49 4.71
N VAL A 146 -14.35 4.38 3.70
CA VAL A 146 -14.64 5.46 2.75
C VAL A 146 -15.29 6.67 3.43
N ALA A 147 -16.19 6.46 4.38
CA ALA A 147 -16.81 7.53 5.16
C ALA A 147 -15.77 8.30 5.97
N TRP A 148 -14.87 7.59 6.65
CA TRP A 148 -13.73 8.20 7.34
C TRP A 148 -12.80 8.96 6.37
N LEU A 149 -12.39 8.31 5.28
CA LEU A 149 -11.46 8.87 4.28
C LEU A 149 -12.00 10.15 3.64
N THR A 150 -13.32 10.22 3.45
CA THR A 150 -13.98 11.39 2.85
C THR A 150 -14.40 12.46 3.87
N GLY A 151 -14.27 12.17 5.16
CA GLY A 151 -14.75 13.03 6.24
C GLY A 151 -16.27 13.14 6.30
N ALA A 152 -17.00 12.16 5.77
CA ALA A 152 -18.45 12.15 5.82
C ALA A 152 -18.91 12.00 7.29
N PRO A 153 -19.82 12.86 7.78
CA PRO A 153 -20.18 12.88 9.20
C PRO A 153 -21.09 11.72 9.62
N ARG A 154 -21.64 10.95 8.66
CA ARG A 154 -22.64 9.91 8.89
C ARG A 154 -22.42 8.74 7.93
N LEU A 155 -22.46 7.52 8.47
CA LEU A 155 -22.53 6.28 7.71
C LEU A 155 -23.91 5.65 7.83
N VAL A 156 -24.49 5.23 6.72
CA VAL A 156 -25.73 4.48 6.67
C VAL A 156 -25.43 3.11 6.10
N ILE A 157 -25.75 2.05 6.85
CA ILE A 157 -25.78 0.69 6.34
C ILE A 157 -27.22 0.38 5.94
N LEU A 158 -27.47 0.42 4.64
CA LEU A 158 -28.78 0.09 4.07
C LEU A 158 -28.81 -1.40 3.76
N THR A 159 -29.71 -2.14 4.39
CA THR A 159 -29.78 -3.61 4.34
C THR A 159 -31.22 -4.09 4.23
N ASP A 160 -31.48 -5.40 4.25
CA ASP A 160 -32.82 -6.01 4.15
C ASP A 160 -33.46 -6.35 5.51
N VAL A 161 -32.78 -6.03 6.62
CA VAL A 161 -33.26 -6.20 8.00
C VAL A 161 -33.43 -4.85 8.71
N ASP A 162 -34.27 -4.82 9.76
CA ASP A 162 -34.60 -3.59 10.53
C ASP A 162 -33.46 -3.00 11.35
N GLY A 163 -32.36 -3.71 11.55
CA GLY A 163 -31.23 -3.28 12.36
C GLY A 163 -30.42 -4.48 12.85
N VAL A 164 -29.66 -4.27 13.93
CA VAL A 164 -28.90 -5.30 14.64
C VAL A 164 -29.79 -5.96 15.68
N TYR A 165 -29.83 -7.30 15.66
CA TYR A 165 -30.59 -8.12 16.61
C TYR A 165 -29.65 -8.86 17.57
N ARG A 166 -30.01 -8.91 18.86
CA ARG A 166 -29.27 -9.71 19.86
C ARG A 166 -29.24 -11.18 19.43
N GLY A 167 -28.05 -11.78 19.40
CA GLY A 167 -27.85 -13.17 18.98
C GLY A 167 -28.25 -13.45 17.53
N GLY A 168 -28.40 -12.44 16.68
CA GLY A 168 -28.80 -12.59 15.28
C GLY A 168 -30.27 -12.98 15.06
N ALA A 169 -31.13 -12.89 16.09
CA ALA A 169 -32.53 -13.31 16.03
C ALA A 169 -33.42 -12.31 15.27
N THR A 170 -33.28 -12.20 13.95
CA THR A 170 -33.99 -11.24 13.09
C THR A 170 -35.51 -11.42 13.07
N GLU A 171 -36.00 -12.61 13.44
CA GLU A 171 -37.43 -12.95 13.53
C GLU A 171 -38.08 -12.52 14.86
N ASP A 172 -37.30 -12.11 15.86
CA ASP A 172 -37.80 -11.64 17.16
C ASP A 172 -37.71 -10.11 17.26
N PRO A 173 -38.84 -9.38 17.13
CA PRO A 173 -38.84 -7.93 17.25
C PRO A 173 -38.29 -7.40 18.59
N ALA A 174 -38.37 -8.19 19.67
CA ALA A 174 -37.85 -7.80 20.99
C ALA A 174 -36.32 -7.88 21.07
N ALA A 175 -35.69 -8.62 20.16
CA ALA A 175 -34.24 -8.72 20.08
C ALA A 175 -33.58 -7.54 19.33
N LEU A 176 -34.36 -6.67 18.67
CA LEU A 176 -33.85 -5.48 17.98
C LEU A 176 -33.18 -4.53 18.97
N ILE A 177 -31.95 -4.12 18.64
CA ILE A 177 -31.19 -3.13 19.39
C ILE A 177 -31.42 -1.76 18.74
N GLU A 178 -32.28 -0.92 19.30
CA GLU A 178 -32.60 0.39 18.70
C GLU A 178 -31.43 1.39 18.76
N GLN A 179 -30.57 1.26 19.79
CA GLN A 179 -29.43 2.13 19.99
C GLN A 179 -28.30 1.37 20.69
N ILE A 180 -27.07 1.54 20.22
CA ILE A 180 -25.88 0.91 20.78
C ILE A 180 -24.66 1.80 20.54
N ALA A 181 -23.72 1.84 21.50
CA ALA A 181 -22.42 2.47 21.25
C ALA A 181 -21.58 1.55 20.35
N ALA A 182 -20.80 2.12 19.44
CA ALA A 182 -19.92 1.32 18.56
C ALA A 182 -18.98 0.40 19.35
N GLN A 183 -18.52 0.83 20.54
CA GLN A 183 -17.66 0.03 21.41
C GLN A 183 -18.39 -1.21 21.98
N ASP A 184 -19.68 -1.08 22.30
CA ASP A 184 -20.50 -2.18 22.82
C ASP A 184 -20.93 -3.12 21.69
N LEU A 185 -21.19 -2.56 20.50
CA LEU A 185 -21.52 -3.34 19.30
C LEU A 185 -20.35 -4.24 18.89
N LEU A 186 -19.10 -3.78 19.07
CA LEU A 186 -17.90 -4.56 18.77
C LEU A 186 -17.83 -5.85 19.61
N LEU A 187 -18.33 -5.81 20.85
CA LEU A 187 -18.37 -6.98 21.74
C LEU A 187 -19.37 -8.06 21.28
N LEU A 188 -20.29 -7.72 20.37
CA LEU A 188 -21.25 -8.66 19.80
C LEU A 188 -20.69 -9.45 18.60
N GLY A 189 -19.49 -9.10 18.11
CA GLY A 189 -18.87 -9.74 16.95
C GLY A 189 -19.58 -9.43 15.62
N HIS A 190 -19.54 -10.36 14.67
CA HIS A 190 -20.24 -10.22 13.38
C HIS A 190 -21.75 -10.29 13.57
N THR A 191 -22.47 -9.28 13.05
CA THR A 191 -23.93 -9.19 13.09
C THR A 191 -24.48 -8.87 11.70
N SER A 192 -25.54 -8.06 11.58
CA SER A 192 -25.99 -7.47 10.31
C SER A 192 -25.03 -6.39 9.77
N ILE A 193 -23.99 -6.08 10.54
CA ILE A 193 -22.83 -5.26 10.17
C ILE A 193 -21.58 -6.06 10.57
N ASP A 194 -20.54 -6.05 9.73
CA ASP A 194 -19.30 -6.76 10.03
C ASP A 194 -18.52 -6.10 11.19
N ALA A 195 -17.74 -6.90 11.91
CA ALA A 195 -17.01 -6.45 13.11
C ALA A 195 -15.94 -5.40 12.78
N CYS A 196 -15.32 -5.48 11.60
CA CYS A 196 -14.31 -4.53 11.14
C CYS A 196 -14.92 -3.13 10.94
N ALA A 197 -16.11 -3.04 10.33
CA ALA A 197 -16.86 -1.80 10.16
C ALA A 197 -17.17 -1.15 11.52
N VAL A 198 -17.62 -1.95 12.49
CA VAL A 198 -17.92 -1.48 13.84
C VAL A 198 -16.66 -0.97 14.55
N GLN A 199 -15.53 -1.68 14.41
CA GLN A 199 -14.23 -1.25 14.92
C GLN A 199 -13.81 0.09 14.31
N PHE A 200 -13.95 0.27 12.98
CA PHE A 200 -13.71 1.54 12.31
C PHE A 200 -14.60 2.65 12.88
N MET A 201 -15.90 2.38 13.05
CA MET A 201 -16.85 3.35 13.60
C MET A 201 -16.45 3.80 15.01
N ALA A 202 -16.06 2.86 15.87
CA ALA A 202 -15.62 3.13 17.24
C ALA A 202 -14.33 3.97 17.26
N GLN A 203 -13.28 3.51 16.57
CA GLN A 203 -11.96 4.14 16.59
C GLN A 203 -11.96 5.51 15.91
N LYS A 204 -12.66 5.65 14.79
CA LYS A 204 -12.69 6.90 14.01
C LYS A 204 -13.84 7.84 14.41
N ARG A 205 -14.61 7.48 15.44
CA ARG A 205 -15.75 8.26 15.94
C ARG A 205 -16.74 8.60 14.82
N LEU A 206 -17.05 7.61 13.99
CA LEU A 206 -18.00 7.72 12.89
C LEU A 206 -19.38 7.21 13.36
N PRO A 207 -20.35 8.09 13.62
CA PRO A 207 -21.69 7.65 13.95
C PRO A 207 -22.38 7.09 12.71
N GLY A 208 -23.36 6.21 12.93
CA GLY A 208 -24.12 5.66 11.83
C GLY A 208 -25.40 4.97 12.24
N VAL A 209 -26.05 4.35 11.25
CA VAL A 209 -27.34 3.69 11.43
C VAL A 209 -27.44 2.48 10.51
N VAL A 210 -28.09 1.41 10.98
CA VAL A 210 -28.50 0.26 10.17
C VAL A 210 -30.00 0.38 9.89
N ILE A 211 -30.38 0.44 8.61
CA ILE A 211 -31.77 0.69 8.15
C ILE A 211 -32.21 -0.38 7.15
N ASN A 212 -33.46 -0.80 7.26
CA ASN A 212 -34.13 -1.66 6.28
C ASN A 212 -34.57 -0.90 5.03
N ALA A 213 -34.03 -1.29 3.87
CA ALA A 213 -34.34 -0.73 2.56
C ALA A 213 -35.82 -0.89 2.15
N ARG A 214 -36.53 -1.90 2.69
CA ARG A 214 -37.97 -2.10 2.46
C ARG A 214 -38.82 -0.94 2.98
N HIS A 215 -38.26 -0.13 3.87
CA HIS A 215 -38.90 1.05 4.44
C HIS A 215 -38.06 2.29 4.15
N SER A 216 -37.93 2.64 2.86
CA SER A 216 -37.02 3.69 2.38
C SER A 216 -37.20 5.04 3.09
N SER A 217 -38.42 5.43 3.46
CA SER A 217 -38.70 6.68 4.19
C SER A 217 -38.00 6.77 5.56
N ARG A 218 -37.59 5.65 6.17
CA ARG A 218 -36.84 5.66 7.44
C ARG A 218 -35.50 6.38 7.32
N LEU A 219 -34.89 6.38 6.13
CA LEU A 219 -33.63 7.07 5.92
C LEU A 219 -33.81 8.60 6.05
N SER A 220 -34.81 9.17 5.39
CA SER A 220 -35.08 10.61 5.51
C SER A 220 -35.57 10.99 6.90
N ASP A 221 -36.48 10.21 7.47
CA ASP A 221 -36.94 10.38 8.85
C ASP A 221 -35.74 10.44 9.84
N TRP A 222 -34.79 9.51 9.72
CA TRP A 222 -33.59 9.49 10.54
C TRP A 222 -32.68 10.70 10.31
N LEU A 223 -32.48 11.11 9.05
CA LEU A 223 -31.66 12.29 8.71
C LEU A 223 -32.23 13.59 9.25
N GLU A 224 -33.54 13.65 9.42
CA GLU A 224 -34.27 14.75 10.05
C GLU A 224 -34.33 14.64 11.59
N GLY A 225 -33.76 13.58 12.17
CA GLY A 225 -33.73 13.34 13.61
C GLY A 225 -35.02 12.75 14.19
N ARG A 226 -35.94 12.26 13.34
CA ARG A 226 -37.13 11.53 13.79
C ARG A 226 -36.73 10.13 14.29
N ARG A 227 -37.47 9.62 15.28
CA ARG A 227 -37.30 8.24 15.74
C ARG A 227 -37.82 7.28 14.68
N VAL A 228 -36.99 6.34 14.28
CA VAL A 228 -37.33 5.29 13.30
C VAL A 228 -36.98 3.92 13.86
N LYS A 229 -37.63 2.87 13.35
CA LYS A 229 -37.24 1.48 13.62
C LYS A 229 -35.94 1.18 12.87
N ALA A 230 -34.83 1.28 13.59
CA ALA A 230 -33.46 1.13 13.10
C ALA A 230 -32.51 0.83 14.27
N THR A 231 -31.26 0.51 13.99
CA THR A 231 -30.19 0.51 15.02
C THR A 231 -29.32 1.75 14.86
N ASN A 232 -29.39 2.66 15.83
CA ASN A 232 -28.52 3.83 15.89
C ASN A 232 -27.20 3.47 16.56
N ILE A 233 -26.09 3.70 15.86
CA ILE A 233 -24.74 3.45 16.35
C ILE A 233 -24.13 4.78 16.80
N THR A 234 -23.93 4.92 18.10
CA THR A 234 -23.37 6.13 18.72
C THR A 234 -21.88 6.00 18.99
N VAL A 235 -21.19 7.13 19.06
CA VAL A 235 -19.76 7.21 19.37
C VAL A 235 -19.59 8.19 20.54
N GLY A 236 -18.86 7.78 21.58
CA GLY A 236 -18.69 8.58 22.79
C GLY A 236 -17.85 9.84 22.57
N SER A 237 -18.11 10.88 23.36
CA SER A 237 -17.25 12.06 23.48
C SER A 237 -16.24 11.86 24.62
N SER A 238 -14.95 11.75 24.32
CA SER A 238 -13.90 11.81 25.36
C SER A 238 -12.63 12.53 24.91
N LYS A 239 -12.03 13.18 25.92
CA LYS A 239 -10.96 14.18 25.95
C LYS A 239 -9.72 13.80 25.15
N ALA A 240 -9.12 14.81 24.52
CA ALA A 240 -7.78 14.74 23.97
C ALA A 240 -6.78 14.42 25.09
N TYR A 241 -6.01 13.34 24.93
CA TYR A 241 -4.80 13.13 25.70
C TYR A 241 -3.75 14.12 25.17
N ILE A 242 -3.55 15.22 25.91
CA ILE A 242 -2.36 16.06 25.78
C ILE A 242 -1.44 15.63 26.93
N GLY A 243 -0.46 14.79 26.62
CA GLY A 243 0.67 14.55 27.50
C GLY A 243 1.76 15.55 27.16
N THR A 244 1.81 16.65 27.90
CA THR A 244 3.02 17.47 28.04
C THR A 244 3.61 17.14 29.40
N GLU A 245 4.74 16.46 29.43
CA GLU A 245 5.61 16.43 30.60
C GLU A 245 6.83 17.30 30.31
N ASP A 246 6.88 18.44 30.98
CA ASP A 246 8.09 19.21 31.23
C ASP A 246 9.02 18.37 32.11
N LEU A 247 10.21 18.06 31.62
CA LEU A 247 11.34 17.67 32.46
C LEU A 247 12.40 18.76 32.37
N GLY A 248 12.42 19.61 33.41
CA GLY A 248 13.56 20.47 33.71
C GLY A 248 14.76 19.62 34.13
N GLY A 249 15.87 19.79 33.41
CA GLY A 249 17.17 19.21 33.75
C GLY A 249 18.22 19.68 32.76
N GLY A 250 19.08 20.63 33.16
CA GLY A 250 20.18 21.12 32.35
C GLY A 250 21.23 20.05 32.08
N GLY A 251 21.11 19.39 30.94
CA GLY A 251 22.11 18.52 30.31
C GLY A 251 21.89 18.57 28.79
N MET A 252 22.94 18.47 27.98
CA MET A 252 22.82 18.50 26.50
C MET A 252 21.69 17.58 26.03
N MET A 253 20.70 18.16 25.35
CA MET A 253 19.61 17.41 24.71
C MET A 253 20.18 16.32 23.79
N PRO A 254 19.69 15.08 23.84
CA PRO A 254 20.10 14.04 22.89
C PRO A 254 19.78 14.49 21.45
N SER A 255 20.75 14.31 20.55
CA SER A 255 20.57 14.57 19.12
C SER A 255 19.63 13.52 18.51
N ALA A 256 18.85 13.90 17.50
CA ALA A 256 17.89 13.03 16.82
C ALA A 256 18.18 12.97 15.31
N ALA A 257 17.86 11.84 14.69
CA ALA A 257 17.93 11.63 13.25
C ALA A 257 16.66 10.98 12.73
N LEU A 258 16.09 11.55 11.68
CA LEU A 258 15.03 10.90 10.90
C LEU A 258 15.67 9.95 9.88
N VAL A 259 15.31 8.69 9.98
CA VAL A 259 15.60 7.65 8.98
C VAL A 259 14.29 7.12 8.45
N VAL A 260 14.12 7.16 7.14
CA VAL A 260 12.89 6.78 6.45
C VAL A 260 13.15 5.52 5.64
N TYR A 261 12.47 4.42 5.94
CA TYR A 261 12.56 3.19 5.17
C TYR A 261 11.52 3.19 4.05
N GLY A 262 11.95 2.86 2.84
CA GLY A 262 11.08 2.72 1.68
C GLY A 262 10.15 1.50 1.77
N PRO A 263 9.06 1.45 0.97
CA PRO A 263 8.13 0.32 0.95
C PRO A 263 8.81 -1.04 0.73
N GLU A 264 9.90 -1.03 -0.03
CA GLU A 264 10.68 -2.20 -0.39
C GLU A 264 11.37 -2.88 0.81
N VAL A 265 11.62 -2.14 1.90
CA VAL A 265 12.21 -2.66 3.14
C VAL A 265 11.24 -3.61 3.82
N ALA A 266 9.97 -3.21 3.91
CA ALA A 266 8.90 -4.04 4.46
C ALA A 266 8.73 -5.30 3.61
N ARG A 267 8.60 -5.11 2.29
CA ARG A 267 8.35 -6.20 1.34
C ARG A 267 9.47 -7.23 1.27
N SER A 268 10.70 -6.82 1.56
CA SER A 268 11.84 -7.71 1.60
C SER A 268 12.08 -8.35 2.98
N GLY A 269 11.26 -8.03 3.98
CA GLY A 269 11.38 -8.59 5.33
C GLY A 269 12.61 -8.09 6.11
N ILE A 270 13.24 -6.99 5.70
CA ILE A 270 14.54 -6.56 6.26
C ILE A 270 14.44 -5.46 7.33
N THR A 271 13.25 -5.08 7.77
CA THR A 271 13.02 -4.01 8.76
C THR A 271 13.81 -4.22 10.05
N CYS A 272 13.64 -5.38 10.70
CA CYS A 272 14.32 -5.68 11.96
C CYS A 272 15.85 -5.80 11.76
N LEU A 273 16.29 -6.29 10.60
CA LEU A 273 17.72 -6.37 10.28
C LEU A 273 18.35 -4.98 10.17
N LEU A 274 17.64 -4.02 9.57
CA LEU A 274 18.09 -2.63 9.48
C LEU A 274 18.10 -1.96 10.85
N ASP A 275 17.07 -2.16 11.67
CA ASP A 275 17.03 -1.61 13.03
C ASP A 275 18.22 -2.10 13.87
N ASP A 276 18.45 -3.42 13.86
CA ASP A 276 19.56 -4.03 14.58
C ASP A 276 20.91 -3.60 14.03
N PHE A 277 21.01 -3.42 12.71
CA PHE A 277 22.22 -2.91 12.07
C PHE A 277 22.54 -1.48 12.53
N ILE A 278 21.55 -0.57 12.49
CA ILE A 278 21.71 0.82 12.96
C ILE A 278 22.08 0.82 14.43
N ARG A 279 21.35 0.10 15.29
CA ARG A 279 21.62 0.03 16.73
C ARG A 279 23.04 -0.48 17.02
N ARG A 280 23.45 -1.60 16.42
CA ARG A 280 24.79 -2.18 16.66
C ARG A 280 25.93 -1.30 16.15
N ARG A 281 25.74 -0.59 15.03
CA ARG A 281 26.80 0.23 14.42
C ARG A 281 26.95 1.61 15.05
N THR A 282 25.88 2.16 15.62
CA THR A 282 25.85 3.55 16.08
C THR A 282 25.63 3.70 17.58
N GLY A 283 25.06 2.70 18.24
CA GLY A 283 24.57 2.82 19.61
C GLY A 283 23.35 3.74 19.76
N LEU A 284 22.70 4.14 18.65
CA LEU A 284 21.48 4.94 18.69
C LEU A 284 20.28 4.08 19.11
N GLU A 285 19.36 4.70 19.84
CA GLU A 285 18.11 4.08 20.26
C GLU A 285 16.94 4.59 19.42
N LEU A 286 16.05 3.68 19.04
CA LEU A 286 14.82 4.01 18.32
C LEU A 286 13.85 4.70 19.28
N ALA A 287 13.67 6.01 19.13
CA ALA A 287 12.80 6.82 19.99
C ALA A 287 11.34 6.85 19.50
N GLU A 288 11.14 6.91 18.18
CA GLU A 288 9.80 6.95 17.59
C GLU A 288 9.79 6.14 16.29
N ARG A 289 8.67 5.45 16.05
CA ARG A 289 8.34 4.85 14.77
C ARG A 289 6.90 5.17 14.43
N PHE A 290 6.68 5.61 13.20
CA PHE A 290 5.34 5.79 12.65
C PHE A 290 5.33 5.49 11.16
N PHE A 291 4.13 5.30 10.62
CA PHE A 291 3.95 4.93 9.24
C PHE A 291 3.11 5.98 8.51
N SER A 292 3.48 6.25 7.26
CA SER A 292 2.83 7.24 6.40
C SER A 292 2.61 6.70 4.99
N ILE A 293 1.50 7.08 4.34
CA ILE A 293 1.21 6.72 2.94
C ILE A 293 1.23 7.97 2.10
N HIS A 294 2.01 7.97 1.02
CA HIS A 294 2.24 9.17 0.23
C HIS A 294 1.69 9.05 -1.17
N SER A 295 1.09 10.14 -1.67
CA SER A 295 0.86 10.30 -3.11
C SER A 295 2.13 10.77 -3.81
N ARG A 296 2.20 10.64 -5.15
CA ARG A 296 3.28 11.26 -5.96
C ARG A 296 3.55 12.72 -5.58
N ARG A 297 2.49 13.52 -5.37
CA ARG A 297 2.62 14.94 -4.98
C ARG A 297 3.30 15.10 -3.61
N SER A 298 2.99 14.22 -2.65
CA SER A 298 3.61 14.30 -1.33
C SER A 298 5.09 13.92 -1.37
N ILE A 299 5.46 12.94 -2.19
CA ILE A 299 6.85 12.52 -2.39
C ILE A 299 7.62 13.59 -3.15
N ASP A 300 7.00 14.20 -4.17
CA ASP A 300 7.58 15.33 -4.88
C ASP A 300 7.85 16.51 -3.95
N ALA A 301 6.91 16.85 -3.06
CA ALA A 301 7.13 17.86 -2.03
C ALA A 301 8.26 17.49 -1.06
N PHE A 302 8.37 16.21 -0.69
CA PHE A 302 9.41 15.71 0.21
C PHE A 302 10.81 15.87 -0.39
N TYR A 303 11.05 15.34 -1.59
CA TYR A 303 12.36 15.40 -2.25
C TYR A 303 12.69 16.77 -2.86
N SER A 304 11.70 17.63 -3.07
CA SER A 304 11.92 19.02 -3.48
C SER A 304 12.62 19.85 -2.39
N LEU A 305 12.55 19.44 -1.12
CA LEU A 305 13.26 20.13 -0.02
C LEU A 305 14.78 20.14 -0.21
N THR A 306 15.33 19.14 -0.91
CA THR A 306 16.76 18.97 -1.18
C THR A 306 17.10 19.04 -2.67
N HIS A 307 16.15 19.45 -3.52
CA HIS A 307 16.28 19.48 -4.99
C HIS A 307 16.64 18.12 -5.62
N SER A 308 16.20 17.02 -5.02
CA SER A 308 16.53 15.65 -5.43
C SER A 308 15.56 15.05 -6.47
N THR A 309 14.90 15.89 -7.29
CA THR A 309 13.82 15.48 -8.22
C THR A 309 14.24 15.43 -9.70
N GLY A 310 15.51 15.73 -10.02
CA GLY A 310 15.97 15.92 -11.41
C GLY A 310 16.48 14.69 -12.16
N GLY A 311 16.53 13.50 -11.54
CA GLY A 311 17.10 12.30 -12.16
C GLY A 311 16.19 11.64 -13.19
N ASN A 312 16.76 10.99 -14.22
CA ASN A 312 15.98 10.25 -15.23
C ASN A 312 15.12 9.10 -14.65
N HIS A 313 15.50 8.59 -13.46
CA HIS A 313 14.77 7.55 -12.73
C HIS A 313 13.69 8.12 -11.80
N TRP A 314 13.55 9.45 -11.69
CA TRP A 314 12.60 10.11 -10.80
C TRP A 314 11.14 9.65 -10.98
N PRO A 315 10.62 9.43 -12.21
CA PRO A 315 9.29 8.88 -12.38
C PRO A 315 9.07 7.55 -11.66
N LEU A 316 10.09 6.67 -11.63
CA LEU A 316 10.05 5.39 -10.93
C LEU A 316 10.11 5.54 -9.41
N VAL A 317 10.82 6.56 -8.89
CA VAL A 317 10.78 6.88 -7.46
C VAL A 317 9.37 7.32 -7.07
N LEU A 318 8.74 8.17 -7.87
CA LEU A 318 7.34 8.51 -7.67
C LEU A 318 6.45 7.27 -7.74
N ASP A 319 6.65 6.38 -8.73
CA ASP A 319 5.90 5.12 -8.83
C ASP A 319 6.11 4.24 -7.61
N LEU A 320 7.33 4.12 -7.09
CA LEU A 320 7.68 3.29 -5.92
C LEU A 320 6.89 3.69 -4.68
N PHE A 321 6.79 5.00 -4.42
CA PHE A 321 6.15 5.51 -3.22
C PHE A 321 4.66 5.81 -3.38
N ASP A 322 4.12 5.88 -4.61
CA ASP A 322 2.72 6.24 -4.84
C ASP A 322 1.77 5.25 -4.16
N MET A 323 1.02 5.75 -3.19
CA MET A 323 0.06 5.00 -2.36
C MET A 323 0.66 3.82 -1.59
N ARG A 324 1.99 3.78 -1.41
CA ARG A 324 2.67 2.74 -0.62
C ARG A 324 3.10 3.26 0.75
N PRO A 325 3.07 2.42 1.79
CA PRO A 325 3.48 2.83 3.12
C PRO A 325 4.98 3.04 3.20
N VAL A 326 5.36 3.98 4.05
CA VAL A 326 6.73 4.33 4.40
C VAL A 326 6.86 4.25 5.90
N CYS A 327 8.00 3.74 6.39
CA CYS A 327 8.29 3.68 7.82
C CYS A 327 9.24 4.81 8.19
N ALA A 328 8.73 5.81 8.91
CA ALA A 328 9.53 6.88 9.47
C ALA A 328 9.99 6.49 10.86
N THR A 329 11.30 6.58 11.09
CA THR A 329 11.93 6.27 12.38
C THR A 329 12.75 7.45 12.87
N ILE A 330 12.64 7.75 14.15
CA ILE A 330 13.45 8.77 14.82
C ILE A 330 14.41 8.05 15.75
N TRP A 331 15.71 8.18 15.46
CA TRP A 331 16.80 7.61 16.23
C TRP A 331 17.42 8.68 17.11
N SER A 332 17.66 8.35 18.38
CA SER A 332 18.16 9.28 19.38
C SER A 332 19.48 8.81 19.99
N GLY A 333 20.38 9.76 20.24
CA GLY A 333 21.67 9.51 20.85
C GLY A 333 22.73 10.53 20.40
N PRO A 334 23.97 10.42 20.89
CA PRO A 334 25.04 11.33 20.51
C PRO A 334 25.31 11.30 19.00
N ASN A 335 25.39 12.46 18.34
CA ASN A 335 25.69 12.59 16.91
C ASN A 335 24.76 11.79 15.97
N ALA A 336 23.48 11.59 16.34
CA ALA A 336 22.54 10.73 15.64
C ALA A 336 22.48 10.98 14.12
N LEU A 337 22.40 12.26 13.70
CA LEU A 337 22.29 12.62 12.28
C LEU A 337 23.53 12.21 11.50
N HIS A 338 24.72 12.57 11.99
CA HIS A 338 25.99 12.27 11.34
C HIS A 338 26.23 10.75 11.22
N LEU A 339 25.95 10.01 12.29
CA LEU A 339 26.08 8.55 12.30
C LEU A 339 25.12 7.89 11.29
N SER A 340 23.86 8.34 11.26
CA SER A 340 22.85 7.83 10.33
C SER A 340 23.21 8.13 8.87
N GLN A 341 23.72 9.33 8.58
CA GLN A 341 24.20 9.71 7.24
C GLN A 341 25.40 8.85 6.80
N GLY A 342 26.31 8.52 7.71
CA GLY A 342 27.45 7.64 7.43
C GLY A 342 27.05 6.20 7.08
N LEU A 343 25.93 5.71 7.61
CA LEU A 343 25.46 4.34 7.37
C LEU A 343 24.72 4.14 6.04
N LYS A 344 24.10 5.17 5.47
CA LYS A 344 23.18 5.00 4.33
C LYS A 344 23.85 4.40 3.09
N GLY A 345 25.07 4.82 2.76
CA GLY A 345 25.79 4.43 1.54
C GLY A 345 25.42 5.27 0.31
N ASN A 346 26.23 5.18 -0.75
CA ASN A 346 26.02 5.98 -1.98
C ASN A 346 24.70 5.61 -2.67
N THR A 347 24.00 6.58 -3.25
CA THR A 347 22.73 6.37 -3.99
C THR A 347 22.90 5.45 -5.20
N GLN A 348 24.06 5.46 -5.85
CA GLN A 348 24.46 4.42 -6.80
C GLN A 348 25.15 3.31 -6.00
N PRO A 349 24.51 2.14 -5.77
CA PRO A 349 25.04 1.15 -4.83
C PRO A 349 26.38 0.52 -5.27
N ALA A 350 26.70 0.56 -6.57
CA ALA A 350 28.04 0.19 -7.07
C ALA A 350 29.18 1.04 -6.50
N HIS A 351 28.88 2.24 -6.00
CA HIS A 351 29.83 3.13 -5.33
C HIS A 351 29.64 3.13 -3.80
N ALA A 352 28.76 2.30 -3.25
CA ALA A 352 28.53 2.24 -1.82
C ALA A 352 29.71 1.58 -1.10
N ILE A 353 30.28 2.30 -0.12
CA ILE A 353 31.39 1.80 0.69
C ILE A 353 30.95 0.55 1.45
N SER A 354 31.81 -0.46 1.51
CA SER A 354 31.56 -1.69 2.27
C SER A 354 31.23 -1.37 3.74
N GLY A 355 30.24 -2.07 4.29
CA GLY A 355 29.75 -1.82 5.64
C GLY A 355 28.65 -0.76 5.74
N THR A 356 28.17 -0.19 4.63
CA THR A 356 26.96 0.65 4.60
C THR A 356 25.71 -0.16 4.28
N VAL A 357 24.53 0.38 4.56
CA VAL A 357 23.24 -0.30 4.30
C VAL A 357 23.11 -0.70 2.83
N ARG A 358 23.33 0.25 1.91
CA ARG A 358 23.25 -0.03 0.47
C ARG A 358 24.33 -0.99 -0.04
N SER A 359 25.41 -1.20 0.72
CA SER A 359 26.41 -2.22 0.37
C SER A 359 26.02 -3.62 0.83
N LEU A 360 25.49 -3.74 2.05
CA LEU A 360 25.28 -5.04 2.70
C LEU A 360 23.92 -5.68 2.41
N PHE A 361 22.89 -4.88 2.12
CA PHE A 361 21.51 -5.36 2.04
C PHE A 361 21.00 -5.42 0.61
N PHE A 362 21.71 -6.09 -0.31
CA PHE A 362 21.25 -6.38 -1.69
C PHE A 362 20.74 -5.19 -2.51
N CYS A 363 21.14 -3.96 -2.17
CA CYS A 363 20.77 -2.78 -2.93
C CYS A 363 21.65 -2.69 -4.18
N ASP A 364 21.05 -2.66 -5.37
CA ASP A 364 21.78 -2.66 -6.65
C ASP A 364 21.28 -1.63 -7.66
N ASN A 365 20.27 -0.83 -7.31
CA ASN A 365 19.68 0.18 -8.17
C ASN A 365 19.31 1.45 -7.36
N PRO A 366 19.19 2.62 -8.02
CA PRO A 366 19.01 3.89 -7.31
C PRO A 366 17.57 4.17 -6.86
N VAL A 367 16.58 3.36 -7.29
CA VAL A 367 15.14 3.60 -7.03
C VAL A 367 14.70 2.91 -5.74
N THR A 368 14.82 1.59 -5.66
CA THR A 368 14.49 0.80 -4.45
C THR A 368 15.70 0.78 -3.51
N ASN A 369 16.01 1.95 -2.98
CA ASN A 369 17.30 2.29 -2.37
C ASN A 369 17.32 2.18 -0.84
N LEU A 370 16.34 1.46 -0.29
CA LEU A 370 16.13 1.05 1.09
C LEU A 370 15.76 2.16 2.05
N LEU A 371 16.59 3.19 2.16
CA LEU A 371 16.38 4.25 3.14
C LEU A 371 16.81 5.64 2.69
N HIS A 372 16.21 6.62 3.34
CA HIS A 372 16.54 8.04 3.31
C HIS A 372 16.93 8.51 4.72
N VAL A 373 17.85 9.48 4.79
CA VAL A 373 18.26 10.14 6.03
C VAL A 373 18.28 11.63 5.73
N SER A 374 17.68 12.45 6.61
CA SER A 374 17.65 13.90 6.45
C SER A 374 19.06 14.50 6.28
N ASP A 375 19.15 15.61 5.56
CA ASP A 375 20.44 16.27 5.31
C ASP A 375 20.85 17.22 6.45
N SER A 376 19.88 17.85 7.11
CA SER A 376 20.10 18.75 8.25
C SER A 376 18.95 18.68 9.27
N PRO A 377 19.13 19.19 10.51
CA PRO A 377 18.04 19.30 11.48
C PRO A 377 16.85 20.14 10.97
N GLU A 378 17.09 21.18 10.19
CA GLU A 378 16.05 22.03 9.60
C GLU A 378 15.26 21.28 8.54
N VAL A 379 15.96 20.56 7.64
CA VAL A 379 15.34 19.71 6.62
C VAL A 379 14.53 18.60 7.29
N MET A 380 15.06 17.98 8.35
CA MET A 380 14.36 16.96 9.13
C MET A 380 13.00 17.45 9.64
N GLN A 381 12.90 18.67 10.16
CA GLN A 381 11.62 19.21 10.64
C GLN A 381 10.62 19.43 9.49
N ALA A 382 11.09 19.88 8.33
CA ALA A 382 10.26 20.03 7.15
C ALA A 382 9.78 18.68 6.60
N GLU A 383 10.66 17.68 6.54
CA GLU A 383 10.37 16.30 6.17
C GLU A 383 9.35 15.68 7.14
N LEU A 384 9.56 15.77 8.46
CA LEU A 384 8.63 15.30 9.48
C LEU A 384 7.25 15.94 9.34
N THR A 385 7.18 17.23 8.99
CA THR A 385 5.91 17.92 8.75
C THR A 385 5.14 17.29 7.58
N ILE A 386 5.83 16.89 6.52
CA ILE A 386 5.22 16.20 5.36
C ILE A 386 4.79 14.79 5.75
N LEU A 387 5.70 14.02 6.39
CA LEU A 387 5.46 12.64 6.82
C LEU A 387 4.27 12.54 7.79
N ARG A 388 4.24 13.35 8.85
CA ARG A 388 3.18 13.34 9.87
C ARG A 388 1.82 13.76 9.35
N ARG A 389 1.75 14.60 8.30
CA ARG A 389 0.48 14.93 7.64
C ARG A 389 -0.14 13.73 6.90
N GLN A 390 0.70 12.77 6.53
CA GLN A 390 0.31 11.54 5.85
C GLN A 390 0.30 10.32 6.79
N PHE A 391 0.34 10.56 8.11
CA PHE A 391 0.33 9.54 9.14
C PHE A 391 -0.92 8.66 9.04
N PHE A 392 -0.74 7.34 9.05
CA PHE A 392 -1.86 6.40 9.07
C PHE A 392 -1.88 5.49 10.30
N GLY A 393 -0.76 5.34 11.03
CA GLY A 393 -0.71 4.55 12.26
C GLY A 393 0.71 4.28 12.77
N ASN A 394 0.78 3.52 13.87
CA ASN A 394 2.00 3.02 14.51
C ASN A 394 2.05 1.48 14.56
N GLU A 395 1.16 0.81 13.82
CA GLU A 395 1.02 -0.64 13.87
C GLU A 395 2.15 -1.35 13.11
N VAL A 396 3.15 -1.81 13.86
CA VAL A 396 4.31 -2.54 13.31
C VAL A 396 3.91 -3.86 12.66
N ALA A 397 2.81 -4.49 13.12
CA ALA A 397 2.31 -5.75 12.55
C ALA A 397 1.90 -5.60 11.08
N ALA A 398 1.17 -4.52 10.74
CA ALA A 398 0.76 -4.25 9.35
C ALA A 398 1.93 -3.92 8.43
N TRP A 399 2.99 -3.28 8.96
CA TRP A 399 4.22 -3.08 8.20
C TRP A 399 4.95 -4.40 7.96
N ASN A 400 5.04 -5.26 8.97
CA ASN A 400 5.72 -6.54 8.87
C ASN A 400 4.94 -7.56 8.02
N SER A 401 3.61 -7.47 7.92
CA SER A 401 2.81 -8.36 7.07
C SER A 401 3.05 -8.15 5.57
N LEU A 402 3.70 -7.05 5.19
CA LEU A 402 4.12 -6.80 3.80
C LEU A 402 5.26 -7.71 3.35
N ASP A 403 5.95 -8.37 4.30
CA ASP A 403 7.07 -9.25 4.03
C ASP A 403 6.67 -10.40 3.08
N THR A 404 7.33 -10.45 1.93
CA THR A 404 7.11 -11.48 0.91
C THR A 404 7.94 -12.75 1.15
N GLY A 405 8.78 -12.77 2.20
CA GLY A 405 9.69 -13.86 2.54
C GLY A 405 10.94 -13.95 1.68
N HIS A 406 11.19 -12.98 0.79
CA HIS A 406 12.37 -12.93 -0.08
C HIS A 406 12.77 -11.50 -0.45
N ILE A 407 14.00 -11.33 -0.94
CA ILE A 407 14.50 -10.02 -1.38
C ILE A 407 13.80 -9.61 -2.68
N VAL A 408 13.07 -8.49 -2.62
CA VAL A 408 12.29 -7.95 -3.76
C VAL A 408 12.72 -6.56 -4.21
N HIS A 409 13.81 -6.02 -3.67
CA HIS A 409 14.33 -4.70 -4.05
C HIS A 409 15.59 -4.76 -4.93
N SER A 410 16.15 -5.95 -5.14
CA SER A 410 17.33 -6.15 -5.99
C SER A 410 16.90 -6.44 -7.42
N SER A 411 17.37 -5.61 -8.37
CA SER A 411 17.18 -5.84 -9.81
C SER A 411 17.82 -7.16 -10.26
N PHE A 412 19.00 -7.50 -9.74
CA PHE A 412 19.63 -8.78 -9.98
C PHE A 412 18.81 -9.95 -9.44
N GLN A 413 18.31 -9.87 -8.20
CA GLN A 413 17.52 -10.95 -7.62
C GLN A 413 16.19 -11.13 -8.37
N THR A 414 15.52 -10.03 -8.74
CA THR A 414 14.32 -10.07 -9.56
C THR A 414 14.59 -10.69 -10.93
N LEU A 415 15.70 -10.33 -11.59
CA LEU A 415 16.10 -10.94 -12.85
C LEU A 415 16.33 -12.45 -12.71
N LEU A 416 17.02 -12.90 -11.66
CA LEU A 416 17.22 -14.32 -11.38
C LEU A 416 15.89 -15.05 -11.15
N ASN A 417 14.98 -14.48 -10.37
CA ASN A 417 13.66 -15.07 -10.11
C ASN A 417 12.84 -15.20 -11.40
N VAL A 418 12.95 -14.23 -12.31
CA VAL A 418 12.29 -14.26 -13.62
C VAL A 418 12.88 -15.34 -14.53
N LEU A 419 14.20 -15.60 -14.45
CA LEU A 419 14.89 -16.64 -15.25
C LEU A 419 14.76 -18.07 -14.66
N CYS A 420 14.61 -18.20 -13.33
CA CYS A 420 14.48 -19.44 -12.57
C CYS A 420 13.04 -19.66 -12.10
N ASP A 421 12.21 -20.31 -12.91
CA ASP A 421 10.89 -20.74 -12.46
C ASP A 421 10.97 -21.86 -11.39
N ARG A 422 11.18 -21.46 -10.12
CA ARG A 422 11.22 -22.22 -8.86
C ARG A 422 12.59 -22.52 -8.25
N GLU A 423 13.31 -21.51 -7.75
CA GLU A 423 13.98 -21.67 -6.45
C GLU A 423 13.93 -20.35 -5.70
N SER A 424 13.25 -20.34 -4.55
CA SER A 424 13.31 -19.25 -3.59
C SER A 424 14.75 -19.08 -3.14
N VAL A 425 15.40 -17.98 -3.55
CA VAL A 425 16.67 -17.60 -2.92
C VAL A 425 16.34 -17.17 -1.50
N GLN A 426 16.51 -18.09 -0.55
CA GLN A 426 16.61 -17.73 0.86
C GLN A 426 17.78 -16.77 1.04
N MET A 427 17.62 -15.83 1.97
CA MET A 427 18.67 -14.89 2.38
C MET A 427 20.02 -15.62 2.43
N PRO A 428 21.00 -15.25 1.59
CA PRO A 428 22.27 -15.96 1.59
C PRO A 428 22.92 -15.80 2.97
N ASP A 429 23.53 -16.89 3.43
CA ASP A 429 24.41 -16.84 4.59
C ASP A 429 25.54 -15.85 4.27
N ASN A 430 25.74 -14.86 5.13
CA ASN A 430 26.70 -13.75 4.95
C ASN A 430 28.18 -14.22 5.03
N GLY A 431 28.48 -15.44 4.60
CA GLY A 431 29.80 -16.08 4.68
C GLY A 431 30.85 -15.53 3.70
N GLY A 432 30.55 -14.46 2.94
CA GLY A 432 31.50 -13.71 2.10
C GLY A 432 31.82 -12.32 2.65
N ASP A 433 32.54 -11.47 1.90
CA ASP A 433 32.81 -10.07 2.30
C ASP A 433 31.55 -9.18 2.41
N GLY A 434 30.39 -9.72 1.99
CA GLY A 434 29.06 -9.12 2.11
C GLY A 434 28.87 -7.83 1.31
N SER A 435 29.82 -7.44 0.46
CA SER A 435 29.78 -6.19 -0.28
C SER A 435 28.76 -6.21 -1.43
N ALA A 436 28.29 -5.03 -1.84
CA ALA A 436 27.41 -4.92 -3.01
C ALA A 436 28.07 -5.50 -4.27
N PHE A 437 29.39 -5.37 -4.42
CA PHE A 437 30.12 -5.97 -5.53
C PHE A 437 30.09 -7.50 -5.49
N ALA A 438 30.30 -8.12 -4.31
CA ALA A 438 30.23 -9.57 -4.18
C ALA A 438 28.83 -10.12 -4.50
N HIS A 439 27.78 -9.45 -4.00
CA HIS A 439 26.39 -9.78 -4.32
C HIS A 439 26.11 -9.65 -5.82
N ALA A 440 26.47 -8.52 -6.42
CA ALA A 440 26.27 -8.27 -7.85
C ALA A 440 27.03 -9.28 -8.71
N ARG A 441 28.30 -9.60 -8.39
CA ARG A 441 29.12 -10.58 -9.13
C ARG A 441 28.49 -11.97 -9.13
N SER A 442 28.05 -12.44 -7.97
CA SER A 442 27.40 -13.74 -7.82
C SER A 442 26.12 -13.81 -8.67
N SER A 443 25.28 -12.79 -8.59
CA SER A 443 24.03 -12.75 -9.34
C SER A 443 24.21 -12.57 -10.84
N TYR A 444 25.19 -11.75 -11.26
CA TYR A 444 25.52 -11.52 -12.65
C TYR A 444 25.95 -12.81 -13.36
N GLY A 445 26.87 -13.58 -12.78
CA GLY A 445 27.31 -14.86 -13.35
C GLY A 445 26.16 -15.87 -13.47
N LYS A 446 25.31 -15.95 -12.45
CA LYS A 446 24.10 -16.80 -12.48
C LYS A 446 23.12 -16.36 -13.57
N ALA A 447 22.90 -15.05 -13.72
CA ALA A 447 21.97 -14.51 -14.72
C ALA A 447 22.41 -14.87 -16.14
N LEU A 448 23.71 -14.74 -16.47
CA LEU A 448 24.25 -15.14 -17.77
C LEU A 448 24.10 -16.64 -18.05
N LEU A 449 24.41 -17.48 -17.06
CA LEU A 449 24.26 -18.94 -17.17
C LEU A 449 22.79 -19.34 -17.44
N LEU A 450 21.86 -18.75 -16.70
CA LEU A 450 20.43 -19.02 -16.84
C LEU A 450 19.87 -18.49 -18.16
N ALA A 451 20.31 -17.30 -18.58
CA ALA A 451 19.95 -16.73 -19.86
C ALA A 451 20.35 -17.65 -21.02
N SER A 452 21.56 -18.23 -20.97
CA SER A 452 22.01 -19.23 -21.94
C SER A 452 21.11 -20.47 -21.95
N LYS A 453 20.82 -21.06 -20.78
CA LYS A 453 19.93 -22.24 -20.66
C LYS A 453 18.51 -22.00 -21.18
N ARG A 454 18.01 -20.77 -21.09
CA ARG A 454 16.65 -20.38 -21.50
C ARG A 454 16.58 -19.81 -22.93
N GLY A 455 17.70 -19.67 -23.63
CA GLY A 455 17.74 -19.01 -24.94
C GLY A 455 17.45 -17.50 -24.90
N LEU A 456 17.67 -16.86 -23.75
CA LEU A 456 17.42 -15.43 -23.51
C LEU A 456 18.70 -14.59 -23.47
N THR A 457 19.84 -15.13 -23.92
CA THR A 457 21.15 -14.49 -23.83
C THR A 457 21.16 -13.08 -24.39
N THR A 458 20.59 -12.86 -25.58
CA THR A 458 20.53 -11.52 -26.20
C THR A 458 19.66 -10.55 -25.41
N ALA A 459 18.52 -10.99 -24.87
CA ALA A 459 17.63 -10.12 -24.10
C ALA A 459 18.28 -9.71 -22.77
N VAL A 460 18.88 -10.66 -22.06
CA VAL A 460 19.56 -10.42 -20.79
C VAL A 460 20.83 -9.58 -20.99
N ASP A 461 21.63 -9.84 -22.00
CA ASP A 461 22.81 -9.03 -22.31
C ASP A 461 22.42 -7.57 -22.60
N ARG A 462 21.40 -7.34 -23.43
CA ARG A 462 20.87 -5.98 -23.69
C ARG A 462 20.35 -5.32 -22.40
N TYR A 463 19.64 -6.06 -21.55
CA TYR A 463 19.19 -5.55 -20.25
C TYR A 463 20.37 -5.11 -19.35
N LEU A 464 21.44 -5.92 -19.30
CA LEU A 464 22.64 -5.60 -18.54
C LEU A 464 23.37 -4.35 -19.10
N HIS A 465 23.20 -4.04 -20.39
CA HIS A 465 23.65 -2.79 -21.00
C HIS A 465 22.69 -1.61 -20.79
N GLY A 466 21.59 -1.78 -20.04
CA GLY A 466 20.59 -0.74 -19.79
C GLY A 466 19.65 -0.47 -20.97
N ASP A 467 19.57 -1.39 -21.93
CA ASP A 467 18.67 -1.26 -23.08
C ASP A 467 17.24 -1.72 -22.71
N ARG A 468 16.27 -0.82 -22.87
CA ARG A 468 14.85 -1.09 -22.63
C ARG A 468 14.31 -2.22 -23.51
N ALA A 469 14.80 -2.41 -24.73
CA ALA A 469 14.40 -3.54 -25.56
C ALA A 469 14.89 -4.89 -25.01
N GLY A 470 16.01 -4.89 -24.27
CA GLY A 470 16.46 -6.05 -23.51
C GLY A 470 15.48 -6.41 -22.40
N LEU A 471 15.02 -5.40 -21.64
CA LEU A 471 13.97 -5.58 -20.64
C LEU A 471 12.69 -6.15 -21.25
N GLU A 472 12.17 -5.54 -22.33
CA GLU A 472 10.94 -6.05 -22.96
C GLU A 472 11.13 -7.50 -23.47
N GLY A 473 12.32 -7.83 -23.98
CA GLY A 473 12.66 -9.20 -24.36
C GLY A 473 12.62 -10.19 -23.19
N VAL A 474 13.13 -9.80 -22.01
CA VAL A 474 13.04 -10.60 -20.77
C VAL A 474 11.57 -10.71 -20.33
N VAL A 475 10.84 -9.60 -20.26
CA VAL A 475 9.44 -9.55 -19.80
C VAL A 475 8.50 -10.37 -20.71
N GLN A 476 8.75 -10.37 -22.02
CA GLN A 476 7.90 -11.09 -22.97
C GLN A 476 8.08 -12.61 -22.91
N HIS A 477 9.29 -13.09 -22.63
CA HIS A 477 9.65 -14.50 -22.74
C HIS A 477 9.86 -15.19 -21.39
N ALA A 478 9.83 -14.43 -20.30
CA ALA A 478 9.92 -14.93 -18.94
C ALA A 478 8.75 -14.41 -18.10
N SER A 479 8.34 -15.19 -17.10
CA SER A 479 7.14 -14.92 -16.31
C SER A 479 7.38 -13.82 -15.28
N VAL A 480 7.23 -12.56 -15.69
CA VAL A 480 7.11 -11.42 -14.77
C VAL A 480 5.77 -11.54 -14.04
N ARG A 481 5.80 -11.65 -12.71
CA ARG A 481 4.63 -12.06 -11.92
C ARG A 481 3.83 -10.89 -11.38
N SER A 482 4.45 -9.70 -11.28
CA SER A 482 3.82 -8.52 -10.70
C SER A 482 4.30 -7.22 -11.34
N SER A 483 3.52 -6.15 -11.13
CA SER A 483 3.93 -4.78 -11.45
C SER A 483 5.15 -4.33 -10.63
N TRP A 484 5.35 -4.94 -9.45
CA TRP A 484 6.53 -4.72 -8.60
C TRP A 484 7.80 -5.24 -9.27
N ASP A 485 7.79 -6.47 -9.77
CA ASP A 485 8.93 -7.06 -10.49
C ASP A 485 9.32 -6.20 -11.69
N ARG A 486 8.32 -5.72 -12.45
CA ARG A 486 8.55 -4.80 -13.57
C ARG A 486 9.17 -3.48 -13.11
N LEU A 487 8.66 -2.86 -12.04
CA LEU A 487 9.22 -1.62 -11.48
C LEU A 487 10.69 -1.80 -11.08
N VAL A 488 11.01 -2.90 -10.41
CA VAL A 488 12.38 -3.20 -9.95
C VAL A 488 13.31 -3.47 -11.14
N LEU A 489 12.86 -4.21 -12.15
CA LEU A 489 13.64 -4.42 -13.36
C LEU A 489 13.85 -3.11 -14.14
N GLU A 490 12.84 -2.25 -14.24
CA GLU A 490 12.97 -0.91 -14.83
C GLU A 490 13.95 -0.02 -14.05
N ALA A 491 13.96 -0.11 -12.72
CA ALA A 491 14.95 0.56 -11.90
C ALA A 491 16.38 0.08 -12.18
N GLY A 492 16.55 -1.21 -12.44
CA GLY A 492 17.84 -1.80 -12.81
C GLY A 492 18.43 -1.20 -14.09
N LEU A 493 17.63 -0.72 -15.05
CA LEU A 493 18.15 -0.06 -16.26
C LEU A 493 19.07 1.14 -15.95
N PHE A 494 18.94 1.75 -14.76
CA PHE A 494 19.74 2.90 -14.32
C PHE A 494 21.03 2.53 -13.58
N SER A 495 21.27 1.25 -13.30
CA SER A 495 22.49 0.78 -12.61
C SER A 495 23.20 -0.37 -13.34
N MET A 496 22.46 -1.19 -14.10
CA MET A 496 23.00 -2.33 -14.83
C MET A 496 24.18 -1.99 -15.75
N PRO A 497 24.19 -0.88 -16.53
CA PRO A 497 25.35 -0.54 -17.36
C PRO A 497 26.66 -0.40 -16.56
N LEU A 498 26.57 0.17 -15.35
CA LEU A 498 27.71 0.33 -14.46
C LEU A 498 28.14 -1.01 -13.88
N TRP A 499 27.18 -1.81 -13.41
CA TRP A 499 27.46 -3.17 -12.92
C TRP A 499 28.08 -4.04 -14.00
N HIS A 500 27.54 -4.04 -15.22
CA HIS A 500 28.09 -4.76 -16.35
C HIS A 500 29.54 -4.36 -16.63
N CYS A 501 29.85 -3.06 -16.65
CA CYS A 501 31.21 -2.55 -16.84
C CYS A 501 32.16 -3.04 -15.74
N LEU A 502 31.75 -2.97 -14.47
CA LEU A 502 32.57 -3.38 -13.32
C LEU A 502 32.80 -4.89 -13.26
N LEU A 503 31.77 -5.68 -13.58
CA LEU A 503 31.79 -7.13 -13.47
C LEU A 503 32.42 -7.82 -14.68
N LYS A 504 32.24 -7.28 -15.90
CA LYS A 504 32.90 -7.83 -17.09
C LYS A 504 34.42 -7.70 -17.03
N ARG A 505 34.93 -6.53 -16.61
CA ARG A 505 36.37 -6.29 -16.40
C ARG A 505 37.03 -7.26 -15.41
N THR A 506 36.25 -7.83 -14.49
CA THR A 506 36.77 -8.79 -13.51
C THR A 506 36.64 -10.23 -13.96
N VAL A 507 35.68 -10.56 -14.83
CA VAL A 507 35.62 -11.87 -15.51
C VAL A 507 36.77 -12.00 -16.52
N ASP A 508 37.00 -10.97 -17.33
CA ASP A 508 38.08 -10.93 -18.32
C ASP A 508 39.49 -10.92 -17.69
N ALA A 509 39.61 -10.54 -16.41
CA ALA A 509 40.87 -10.56 -15.66
C ALA A 509 41.15 -11.90 -14.94
N VAL A 510 40.18 -12.83 -14.92
CA VAL A 510 40.28 -14.14 -14.25
C VAL A 510 40.39 -15.28 -15.26
N GLU A 511 40.04 -15.07 -16.54
CA GLU A 511 40.47 -15.95 -17.63
C GLU A 511 41.93 -15.60 -18.01
N PRO A 512 42.92 -16.48 -17.77
CA PRO A 512 44.26 -16.24 -18.28
C PRO A 512 44.26 -16.45 -19.79
N GLU A 513 45.02 -15.61 -20.48
CA GLU A 513 45.41 -15.74 -21.89
C GLU A 513 45.58 -17.21 -22.29
N SER A 514 44.62 -17.74 -23.06
CA SER A 514 44.81 -18.99 -23.77
C SER A 514 45.58 -18.70 -25.06
N ASP A 515 46.81 -19.21 -25.09
CA ASP A 515 47.62 -19.54 -26.27
C ASP A 515 47.91 -18.41 -27.26
N SER A 516 48.97 -17.66 -26.97
CA SER A 516 49.91 -17.25 -28.02
C SER A 516 51.34 -17.13 -27.47
N ASP A 517 51.98 -18.25 -27.18
CA ASP A 517 53.44 -18.32 -27.10
C ASP A 517 53.97 -19.11 -28.30
N ASP A 518 54.30 -18.34 -29.33
CA ASP A 518 55.12 -18.74 -30.46
C ASP A 518 56.57 -18.87 -29.97
N TYR A 519 56.94 -20.07 -29.51
CA TYR A 519 58.35 -20.47 -29.36
C TYR A 519 58.60 -21.76 -30.13
N ARG A 520 58.96 -21.60 -31.40
CA ARG A 520 59.79 -22.56 -32.12
C ARG A 520 61.10 -22.78 -31.35
N ILE A 521 61.23 -23.93 -30.71
CA ILE A 521 62.52 -24.54 -30.43
C ILE A 521 62.69 -25.66 -31.44
N ASP A 522 63.45 -25.38 -32.49
CA ASP A 522 64.02 -26.39 -33.37
C ASP A 522 65.38 -26.78 -32.79
N LEU A 523 65.45 -27.93 -32.15
CA LEU A 523 66.69 -28.60 -31.77
C LEU A 523 66.58 -30.06 -32.20
N GLY A 524 67.04 -30.32 -33.43
CA GLY A 524 67.34 -31.63 -33.95
C GLY A 524 68.57 -31.53 -34.84
N GLU A 525 69.75 -31.66 -34.23
CA GLU A 525 71.02 -31.91 -34.89
C GLU A 525 70.91 -33.06 -35.90
N HIS A 526 71.48 -32.91 -37.10
CA HIS A 526 72.44 -33.83 -37.69
C HIS A 526 72.96 -33.33 -39.05
N ILE A 527 74.27 -33.00 -39.04
CA ILE A 527 75.25 -32.98 -40.14
C ILE A 527 75.22 -31.81 -41.12
#